data_AF-A0A1E7GTX6-F1
#
_entry.id   AF-A0A1E7GTX6-F1
#
_cell.length_a   1.000
_cell.length_b   1.000
_cell.length_c   1.000
_cell.angle_alpha   90.00
_cell.angle_beta   90.00
_cell.angle_gamma   90.00
#
_symmetry.space_group_name_H-M   'P 1'
#
loop_
_entity.id
_entity.type
_entity.pdbx_description
1 polymer ?
#
loop_
_entity_poly.entity_id
_entity_poly.type
_entity_poly.pdbx_seq_one_letter_code
_entity_poly.pdbx_strand_id
1 'polypeptide(L)'
;NFTKTFATWMANTEYRDLYFESPEDLTMKLQSGFLQYAAQELRKILTNSDVDTKTVVAVYGVASLYGFTKVSLILKEVIHDIRGRLLLFFPGEFDNNNYRLLDARDGWNYLAVPITLHNGVSDS
;
A
#
# COMPACT_ATOMS: atom_id res chain seq x y z
N ASN A 1 6.69 6.62 -1.31
CA ASN A 1 6.45 6.51 -2.76
C ASN A 1 6.56 5.04 -3.14
N PHE A 2 5.47 4.42 -3.61
CA PHE A 2 5.46 3.00 -4.00
C PHE A 2 5.75 2.73 -5.49
N THR A 3 5.84 3.76 -6.33
CA THR A 3 5.92 3.63 -7.80
C THR A 3 7.05 2.70 -8.27
N LYS A 4 8.20 2.71 -7.59
CA LYS A 4 9.38 1.90 -7.97
C LYS A 4 9.55 0.62 -7.13
N THR A 5 8.71 0.40 -6.12
CA THR A 5 8.94 -0.62 -5.09
C THR A 5 8.98 -2.03 -5.68
N PHE A 6 8.08 -2.37 -6.60
CA PHE A 6 8.11 -3.67 -7.29
C PHE A 6 9.37 -3.85 -8.13
N ALA A 7 9.71 -2.87 -8.97
CA ALA A 7 10.90 -2.94 -9.82
C ALA A 7 12.18 -3.10 -9.00
N THR A 8 12.32 -2.37 -7.89
CA THR A 8 13.47 -2.52 -6.98
C THR A 8 13.53 -3.90 -6.35
N TRP A 9 12.39 -4.44 -5.88
CA TRP A 9 12.34 -5.79 -5.31
C TRP A 9 12.68 -6.87 -6.34
N MET A 10 12.11 -6.78 -7.54
CA MET A 10 12.33 -7.73 -8.63
C MET A 10 13.79 -7.70 -9.11
N ALA A 11 14.38 -6.51 -9.24
CA ALA A 11 15.78 -6.36 -9.65
C ALA A 11 16.78 -7.03 -8.68
N ASN A 12 16.45 -7.08 -7.38
CA ASN A 12 17.27 -7.69 -6.34
C ASN A 12 16.91 -9.16 -6.05
N THR A 13 16.03 -9.76 -6.85
CA THR A 13 15.63 -11.16 -6.69
C THR A 13 16.58 -12.08 -7.46
N GLU A 14 17.18 -13.05 -6.76
CA GLU A 14 18.23 -13.95 -7.29
C GLU A 14 17.81 -14.72 -8.56
N TYR A 15 16.60 -15.29 -8.58
CA TYR A 15 16.07 -16.08 -9.69
C TYR A 15 15.17 -15.27 -10.62
N ARG A 16 15.42 -13.97 -10.79
CA ARG A 16 14.52 -13.08 -11.55
C ARG A 16 14.33 -13.52 -13.00
N ASP A 17 15.37 -14.00 -13.65
CA ASP A 17 15.33 -14.37 -15.07
C ASP A 17 14.38 -15.57 -15.28
N LEU A 18 14.38 -16.54 -14.36
CA LEU A 18 13.44 -17.67 -14.37
C LEU A 18 11.98 -17.21 -14.22
N TYR A 19 11.72 -16.17 -13.42
CA TYR A 19 10.36 -15.61 -13.29
C TYR A 19 9.92 -14.84 -14.54
N PHE A 20 10.84 -14.36 -15.37
CA PHE A 20 10.49 -13.76 -16.66
C PHE A 20 10.22 -14.82 -17.73
N GLU A 21 10.90 -15.98 -17.64
CA GLU A 21 10.64 -17.14 -18.50
C GLU A 21 9.32 -17.85 -18.13
N SER A 22 9.05 -18.00 -16.82
CA SER A 22 7.86 -18.63 -16.24
C SER A 22 7.22 -17.74 -15.16
N PRO A 23 6.35 -16.78 -15.54
CA PRO A 23 5.73 -15.83 -14.60
C PRO A 23 4.86 -16.46 -13.51
N GLU A 24 4.27 -17.62 -13.77
CA GLU A 24 3.45 -18.38 -12.82
C GLU A 24 4.19 -18.68 -11.50
N ASP A 25 5.50 -18.93 -11.58
CA ASP A 25 6.35 -19.24 -10.42
C ASP A 25 6.55 -18.03 -9.49
N LEU A 26 6.28 -16.82 -9.99
CA LEU A 26 6.38 -15.58 -9.21
C LEU A 26 5.23 -15.44 -8.20
N THR A 27 4.12 -16.16 -8.39
CA THR A 27 2.88 -16.01 -7.61
C THR A 27 3.12 -16.14 -6.10
N MET A 28 3.84 -17.19 -5.66
CA MET A 28 4.12 -17.41 -4.24
C MET A 28 5.01 -16.31 -3.64
N LYS A 29 5.96 -15.79 -4.43
CA LYS A 29 6.82 -14.68 -4.02
C LYS A 29 6.07 -13.35 -3.93
N LEU A 30 5.07 -13.11 -4.78
CA LEU A 30 4.23 -11.91 -4.67
C LEU A 30 3.42 -11.90 -3.37
N GLN A 31 2.84 -13.04 -3.02
CA GLN A 31 1.96 -13.17 -1.85
C GLN A 31 2.69 -12.97 -0.52
N SER A 32 3.94 -13.40 -0.42
CA SER A 32 4.72 -13.35 0.82
C SER A 32 5.90 -12.39 0.72
N GLY A 33 6.85 -12.67 -0.17
CA GLY A 33 8.10 -11.93 -0.32
C GLY A 33 7.91 -10.46 -0.68
N PHE A 34 7.13 -10.17 -1.74
CA PHE A 34 6.89 -8.78 -2.16
C PHE A 34 6.07 -8.01 -1.13
N LEU A 35 5.04 -8.64 -0.54
CA LEU A 35 4.25 -8.06 0.54
C LEU A 35 5.15 -7.61 1.71
N GLN A 36 5.99 -8.51 2.22
CA GLN A 36 6.90 -8.22 3.33
C GLN A 36 7.93 -7.15 2.97
N TYR A 37 8.47 -7.18 1.75
CA TYR A 37 9.36 -6.14 1.27
C TYR A 37 8.69 -4.77 1.25
N ALA A 38 7.49 -4.66 0.66
CA ALA A 38 6.76 -3.40 0.58
C ALA A 38 6.36 -2.86 1.97
N ALA A 39 5.96 -3.75 2.89
CA ALA A 39 5.71 -3.41 4.27
C ALA A 39 6.97 -2.90 4.97
N GLN A 40 8.11 -3.56 4.78
CA GLN A 40 9.37 -3.13 5.37
C GLN A 40 9.84 -1.77 4.84
N GLU A 41 9.66 -1.48 3.55
CA GLU A 41 9.96 -0.16 2.97
C GLU A 41 9.12 0.94 3.61
N LEU A 42 7.83 0.68 3.89
CA LEU A 42 6.98 1.63 4.61
C LEU A 42 7.38 1.74 6.09
N ARG A 43 7.66 0.61 6.75
CA ARG A 43 8.08 0.57 8.16
C ARG A 43 9.31 1.43 8.40
N LYS A 44 10.32 1.36 7.52
CA LYS A 44 11.54 2.20 7.60
C LYS A 44 11.22 3.69 7.70
N ILE A 45 10.19 4.16 6.99
CA ILE A 45 9.75 5.55 7.04
C ILE A 45 8.98 5.83 8.34
N LEU A 46 8.05 4.94 8.71
CA LEU A 46 7.24 5.10 9.93
C LEU A 46 8.07 5.11 11.22
N THR A 47 9.19 4.39 11.23
CA THR A 47 10.08 4.26 12.40
C THR A 47 11.32 5.16 12.32
N ASN A 48 11.42 6.05 11.32
CA ASN A 48 12.52 7.01 11.24
C ASN A 48 12.57 7.92 12.47
N SER A 49 13.77 8.32 12.88
CA SER A 49 14.02 9.13 14.09
C SER A 49 13.29 10.47 14.13
N ASP A 50 12.96 11.05 12.98
CA ASP A 50 12.27 12.33 12.80
C ASP A 50 10.73 12.20 12.78
N VAL A 51 10.19 10.98 12.76
CA VAL A 51 8.75 10.73 12.81
C VAL A 51 8.31 10.57 14.26
N ASP A 52 7.22 11.24 14.64
CA ASP A 52 6.66 11.19 16.00
C ASP A 52 5.12 11.21 15.99
N THR A 53 4.51 11.42 17.15
CA THR A 53 3.05 11.47 17.32
C THR A 53 2.38 12.68 16.67
N LYS A 54 3.15 13.71 16.30
CA LYS A 54 2.67 14.92 15.62
C LYS A 54 2.93 14.89 14.11
N THR A 55 3.60 13.84 13.62
CA THR A 55 3.99 13.70 12.23
C THR A 55 2.90 13.02 11.40
N VAL A 56 2.71 13.49 10.17
CA VAL A 56 1.87 12.81 9.16
C VAL A 56 2.78 12.19 8.11
N VAL A 57 2.74 10.87 7.98
CA VAL A 57 3.46 10.14 6.92
C VAL A 57 2.55 9.99 5.71
N ALA A 58 2.93 10.65 4.62
CA ALA A 58 2.21 10.61 3.35
C ALA A 58 2.67 9.43 2.46
N VAL A 59 1.72 8.60 2.06
CA VAL A 59 1.93 7.43 1.20
C VAL A 59 1.22 7.65 -0.13
N TYR A 60 1.96 7.54 -1.22
CA TYR A 60 1.47 7.72 -2.59
C TYR A 60 2.14 6.75 -3.55
N GLY A 61 1.60 6.66 -4.75
CA GLY A 61 2.05 5.72 -5.79
C GLY A 61 1.48 4.31 -5.62
N VAL A 62 0.47 4.12 -4.77
CA VAL A 62 -0.07 2.77 -4.46
C VAL A 62 -0.82 2.10 -5.62
N ALA A 63 -1.19 2.85 -6.67
CA ALA A 63 -1.68 2.26 -7.91
C ALA A 63 -0.70 1.25 -8.52
N SER A 64 0.62 1.45 -8.36
CA SER A 64 1.63 0.54 -8.92
C SER A 64 1.71 -0.81 -8.21
N LEU A 65 0.95 -0.99 -7.12
CA LEU A 65 0.84 -2.26 -6.40
C LEU A 65 -0.29 -3.14 -6.97
N TYR A 66 -1.19 -2.55 -7.76
CA TYR A 66 -2.28 -3.26 -8.41
C TYR A 66 -1.73 -4.42 -9.27
N GLY A 67 -2.37 -5.59 -9.17
CA GLY A 67 -1.91 -6.82 -9.83
C GLY A 67 -0.80 -7.57 -9.09
N PHE A 68 -0.11 -6.95 -8.13
CA PHE A 68 0.98 -7.60 -7.36
C PHE A 68 0.62 -7.90 -5.91
N THR A 69 0.03 -6.93 -5.20
CA THR A 69 -0.40 -7.11 -3.81
C THR A 69 -1.48 -6.10 -3.43
N LYS A 70 -2.23 -6.40 -2.36
CA LYS A 70 -3.26 -5.49 -1.84
C LYS A 70 -2.62 -4.50 -0.87
N VAL A 71 -2.85 -3.20 -1.07
CA VAL A 71 -2.41 -2.13 -0.15
C VAL A 71 -2.87 -2.42 1.27
N SER A 72 -4.07 -2.99 1.43
CA SER A 72 -4.63 -3.37 2.72
C SER A 72 -3.77 -4.37 3.49
N LEU A 73 -3.13 -5.31 2.81
CA LEU A 73 -2.24 -6.28 3.44
C LEU A 73 -0.96 -5.58 3.92
N ILE A 74 -0.39 -4.70 3.11
CA ILE A 74 0.79 -3.90 3.51
C ILE A 74 0.47 -3.07 4.77
N LEU A 75 -0.70 -2.42 4.81
CA LEU A 75 -1.10 -1.61 5.97
C LEU A 75 -1.32 -2.44 7.23
N LYS A 76 -1.82 -3.68 7.11
CA LYS A 76 -1.94 -4.59 8.25
C LYS A 76 -0.58 -4.94 8.86
N GLU A 77 0.45 -5.12 8.05
CA GLU A 77 1.80 -5.45 8.52
C GLU A 77 2.47 -4.31 9.30
N VAL A 78 2.05 -3.07 9.10
CA VAL A 78 2.70 -1.88 9.71
C VAL A 78 1.79 -1.10 10.65
N ILE A 79 0.58 -1.59 10.96
CA ILE A 79 -0.41 -0.82 11.73
C ILE A 79 0.11 -0.40 13.11
N HIS A 80 0.94 -1.24 13.74
CA HIS A 80 1.55 -0.96 15.04
C HIS A 80 2.78 -0.04 14.97
N ASP A 81 3.32 0.22 13.77
CA ASP A 81 4.46 1.12 13.56
C ASP A 81 4.04 2.59 13.37
N ILE A 82 2.73 2.85 13.18
CA ILE A 82 2.19 4.20 12.96
C ILE A 82 2.15 4.96 14.29
N ARG A 83 3.14 5.83 14.53
CA ARG A 83 3.22 6.66 15.75
C ARG A 83 2.33 7.89 15.73
N GLY A 84 2.22 8.54 14.57
CA GLY A 84 1.39 9.74 14.35
C GLY A 84 0.18 9.41 13.48
N ARG A 85 0.11 10.02 12.28
CA ARG A 85 -0.95 9.75 11.31
C ARG A 85 -0.36 9.23 9.99
N LEU A 86 -1.12 8.35 9.33
CA LEU A 86 -0.82 7.91 7.98
C LEU A 86 -1.83 8.53 7.01
N LEU A 87 -1.33 9.27 6.02
CA LEU A 87 -2.14 9.81 4.93
C LEU A 87 -1.90 8.97 3.68
N LEU A 88 -2.95 8.32 3.18
CA LEU A 88 -2.88 7.49 1.97
C LEU A 88 -3.54 8.21 0.79
N PHE A 89 -2.75 8.54 -0.23
CA PHE A 89 -3.27 8.97 -1.52
C PHE A 89 -3.74 7.74 -2.29
N PHE A 90 -5.05 7.50 -2.23
CA PHE A 90 -5.67 6.30 -2.77
C PHE A 90 -6.35 6.60 -4.13
N PRO A 91 -5.79 6.14 -5.26
CA PRO A 91 -6.33 6.40 -6.60
C PRO A 91 -7.41 5.36 -6.93
N GLY A 92 -8.52 5.42 -6.19
CA GLY A 92 -9.61 4.47 -6.29
C GLY A 92 -10.93 5.06 -5.84
N GLU A 93 -11.93 4.20 -5.76
CA GLU A 93 -13.27 4.58 -5.32
C GLU A 93 -13.43 4.34 -3.82
N PHE A 94 -14.28 5.17 -3.22
CA PHE A 94 -14.79 4.98 -1.88
C PHE A 94 -16.31 5.03 -1.92
N ASP A 95 -16.96 3.94 -1.50
CA ASP A 95 -18.42 3.83 -1.42
C ASP A 95 -18.78 2.96 -0.21
N ASN A 96 -19.77 3.36 0.59
CA ASN A 96 -20.27 2.59 1.76
C ASN A 96 -19.16 2.01 2.68
N ASN A 97 -18.19 2.86 3.07
CA ASN A 97 -17.03 2.47 3.89
C ASN A 97 -16.11 1.41 3.26
N ASN A 98 -16.18 1.28 1.93
CA ASN A 98 -15.44 0.29 1.17
C ASN A 98 -14.51 0.99 0.17
N TYR A 99 -13.22 0.68 0.24
CA TYR A 99 -12.20 1.22 -0.65
C TYR A 99 -11.90 0.22 -1.77
N ARG A 100 -12.00 0.64 -3.04
CA ARG A 100 -11.68 -0.18 -4.22
C ARG A 100 -10.59 0.48 -5.07
N LEU A 101 -9.50 -0.24 -5.32
CA LEU A 101 -8.40 0.24 -6.16
C LEU A 101 -8.60 -0.28 -7.60
N LEU A 102 -8.77 0.60 -8.59
CA LEU A 102 -8.81 0.28 -10.04
C LEU A 102 -9.66 -0.96 -10.39
N ASP A 103 -10.99 -0.85 -10.28
CA ASP A 103 -11.96 -1.93 -10.56
C ASP A 103 -11.69 -3.26 -9.81
N ALA A 104 -10.88 -3.25 -8.75
CA ALA A 104 -10.69 -4.43 -7.92
C ALA A 104 -12.05 -4.89 -7.37
N ARG A 105 -12.42 -6.13 -7.72
CA ARG A 105 -13.68 -6.77 -7.27
C ARG A 105 -13.78 -6.82 -5.75
N ASP A 106 -12.64 -7.00 -5.08
CA ASP A 106 -12.56 -7.01 -3.63
C ASP A 106 -12.23 -5.59 -3.14
N GLY A 107 -13.27 -4.87 -2.73
CA GLY A 107 -13.07 -3.72 -1.87
C GLY A 107 -12.60 -4.14 -0.47
N TRP A 108 -12.06 -3.19 0.29
CA TRP A 108 -11.73 -3.41 1.69
C TRP A 108 -12.38 -2.37 2.61
N ASN A 109 -13.06 -2.86 3.64
CA ASN A 109 -13.50 -2.06 4.78
C ASN A 109 -12.31 -1.84 5.71
N TYR A 110 -11.85 -0.59 5.77
CA TYR A 110 -10.78 -0.16 6.65
C TYR A 110 -11.26 0.97 7.54
N LEU A 111 -10.72 1.03 8.76
CA LEU A 111 -11.01 2.08 9.74
C LEU A 111 -10.32 3.42 9.38
N ALA A 112 -10.13 3.70 8.09
CA ALA A 112 -9.61 4.98 7.63
C ALA A 112 -10.74 6.00 7.53
N VAL A 113 -10.43 7.24 7.91
CA VAL A 113 -11.33 8.38 7.72
C VAL A 113 -11.14 8.92 6.29
N PRO A 114 -12.15 8.83 5.42
CA PRO A 114 -12.04 9.29 4.04
C PRO A 114 -12.06 10.82 3.97
N ILE A 115 -11.13 11.40 3.21
CA ILE A 115 -11.11 12.82 2.88
C ILE A 115 -11.59 12.95 1.42
N THR A 116 -12.88 13.19 1.23
CA THR A 116 -13.52 13.34 -0.08
C THR A 116 -14.20 14.71 -0.18
N LEU A 117 -14.48 15.16 -1.41
CA LEU A 117 -15.12 16.46 -1.67
C LEU A 117 -16.45 16.62 -0.91
N HIS A 118 -17.24 15.56 -0.81
CA HIS A 118 -18.58 15.57 -0.23
C HIS A 118 -18.60 15.54 1.30
N ASN A 119 -17.46 15.31 1.97
CA ASN A 119 -17.37 15.33 3.43
C ASN A 119 -17.07 16.73 3.99
N GLY A 120 -16.99 17.76 3.12
CA GLY A 120 -16.70 19.16 3.49
C GLY A 120 -17.90 20.11 3.48
N VAL A 121 -19.09 19.65 3.07
CA VAL A 121 -20.30 20.48 3.03
C VAL A 121 -21.40 19.78 3.82
N SER A 122 -21.58 20.19 5.07
CA SER A 122 -22.89 20.07 5.70
C SER A 122 -23.81 21.05 4.97
N ASP A 123 -24.55 20.57 3.97
CA ASP A 123 -25.68 21.34 3.44
C ASP A 123 -26.65 21.55 4.61
N SER A 124 -26.65 22.79 5.10
CA SER A 124 -27.53 23.30 6.14
C SER A 124 -28.60 24.15 5.48
#